data_AF-A0A938AMA2-F1
#
_entry.id   AF-A0A938AMA2-F1
#
_cell.length_a   1.000
_cell.length_b   1.000
_cell.length_c   1.000
_cell.angle_alpha   90.00
_cell.angle_beta   90.00
_cell.angle_gamma   90.00
#
_symmetry.space_group_name_H-M   'P 1'
#
loop_
_entity.id
_entity.type
_entity.pdbx_description
1 polymer ?
#
loop_
_entity_poly.entity_id
_entity_poly.type
_entity_poly.pdbx_seq_one_letter_code
_entity_poly.pdbx_strand_id
1 'polypeptide(L)' 'METKAIMTNAANPTSEQALGFAVTAIKRGEPSRGQAALAWVLQREPSNVVAWLWMAECLPDGKAKQECLARVTALNPFG' A
#
# COMPACT_ATOMS: atom_id res chain seq x y z
N MET A 1 17.33 28.30 -13.93
CA MET A 1 17.28 27.00 -13.22
C MET A 1 15.86 26.83 -12.72
N GLU A 2 15.10 25.98 -13.41
CA GLU A 2 13.63 25.90 -13.31
C GLU A 2 13.22 25.03 -12.11
N THR A 3 12.72 25.66 -11.04
CA THR A 3 12.15 24.95 -9.88
C THR A 3 10.62 24.86 -9.92
N LYS A 4 10.03 24.89 -11.13
CA LYS A 4 8.58 24.70 -11.36
C LYS A 4 8.24 23.20 -11.38
N ALA A 5 8.24 22.51 -10.24
CA ALA A 5 7.63 21.17 -10.16
C ALA A 5 7.24 20.68 -8.74
N ILE A 6 7.88 21.20 -7.68
CA ILE A 6 7.78 20.57 -6.35
C ILE A 6 6.57 20.99 -5.51
N MET A 7 5.64 21.80 -6.03
CA MET A 7 4.42 22.19 -5.32
C MET A 7 3.17 21.82 -6.12
N THR A 8 3.01 20.53 -6.42
CA THR A 8 1.73 20.03 -6.93
C THR A 8 0.94 19.40 -5.78
N ASN A 9 0.09 20.24 -5.17
CA ASN A 9 -1.15 19.89 -4.48
C ASN A 9 -1.08 19.17 -3.12
N ALA A 10 -1.02 19.95 -2.04
CA ALA A 10 -1.12 19.51 -0.64
C ALA A 10 -2.51 18.96 -0.21
N ALA A 11 -3.37 18.56 -1.15
CA ALA A 11 -4.72 18.06 -0.86
C ALA A 11 -4.92 16.56 -1.17
N ASN A 12 -4.00 15.91 -1.88
CA ASN A 12 -4.10 14.47 -2.15
C ASN A 12 -2.70 13.84 -2.30
N PRO A 13 -2.27 12.92 -1.41
CA PRO A 13 -0.99 12.25 -1.57
C PRO A 13 -0.93 11.44 -2.86
N THR A 14 0.27 11.13 -3.35
CA THR A 14 0.48 10.10 -4.39
C THR A 14 0.36 8.70 -3.80
N SER A 15 0.16 7.68 -4.65
CA SER A 15 0.18 6.27 -4.23
C SER A 15 1.49 5.88 -3.55
N GLU A 16 2.63 6.35 -4.05
CA GLU A 16 3.93 6.11 -3.45
C GLU A 16 4.06 6.73 -2.05
N GLN A 17 3.59 7.97 -1.88
CA GLN A 17 3.59 8.64 -0.56
C GLN A 17 2.66 7.93 0.44
N ALA A 18 1.47 7.52 0.00
CA ALA A 18 0.53 6.77 0.84
C ALA A 18 1.08 5.38 1.20
N LEU A 19 1.76 4.71 0.28
CA LEU A 19 2.44 3.44 0.54
C LEU A 19 3.56 3.61 1.58
N GLY A 20 4.41 4.63 1.42
CA GLY A 20 5.47 4.94 2.38
C GLY A 20 4.93 5.26 3.79
N PHE A 21 3.85 6.03 3.86
CA PHE A 21 3.13 6.29 5.11
C PHE A 21 2.61 4.99 5.73
N ALA A 22 1.98 4.12 4.93
CA ALA A 22 1.44 2.87 5.42
C ALA A 22 2.50 1.97 6.04
N VAL A 23 3.61 1.77 5.32
CA VAL A 23 4.74 0.95 5.79
C VAL A 23 5.30 1.50 7.10
N THR A 24 5.43 2.82 7.22
CA THR A 24 5.90 3.47 8.44
C THR A 24 4.94 3.26 9.60
N ALA A 25 3.64 3.38 9.38
CA ALA A 25 2.62 3.15 10.40
C ALA A 25 2.63 1.68 10.90
N ILE A 26 2.73 0.71 9.98
CA ILE A 26 2.78 -0.72 10.33
C ILE A 26 4.03 -1.02 11.17
N LYS A 27 5.19 -0.51 10.74
CA LYS A 27 6.46 -0.68 11.47
C LYS A 27 6.45 -0.04 12.86
N ARG A 28 5.62 0.99 13.08
CA ARG A 28 5.42 1.64 14.38
C ARG A 28 4.43 0.93 15.29
N GLY A 29 3.82 -0.17 14.83
CA GLY A 29 2.79 -0.88 15.58
C GLY A 29 1.40 -0.24 15.46
N GLU A 30 1.16 0.56 14.42
CA GLU A 30 -0.14 1.16 14.10
C GLU A 30 -0.79 0.52 12.84
N PRO A 31 -1.07 -0.81 12.85
CA PRO A 31 -1.50 -1.53 11.65
C PRO A 31 -2.81 -1.00 11.08
N SER A 32 -3.74 -0.51 11.90
CA SER A 32 -5.01 0.04 11.41
C SER A 32 -4.84 1.27 10.51
N ARG A 33 -3.86 2.14 10.83
CA ARG A 33 -3.53 3.31 9.99
C ARG A 33 -2.83 2.88 8.71
N GLY A 34 -1.94 1.90 8.81
CA GLY A 34 -1.30 1.27 7.66
C GLY A 34 -2.33 0.68 6.70
N GLN A 35 -3.26 -0.10 7.22
CA GLN A 35 -4.31 -0.76 6.47
C GLN A 35 -5.18 0.23 5.69
N ALA A 36 -5.60 1.34 6.32
CA ALA A 36 -6.39 2.37 5.66
C ALA A 36 -5.64 3.01 4.47
N ALA A 37 -4.36 3.31 4.66
CA ALA A 37 -3.52 3.86 3.60
C ALA A 37 -3.25 2.85 2.47
N LEU A 38 -3.01 1.57 2.79
CA LEU A 38 -2.87 0.51 1.78
C LEU A 38 -4.15 0.30 0.99
N ALA A 39 -5.32 0.30 1.64
CA ALA A 39 -6.61 0.16 0.98
C ALA A 39 -6.84 1.31 -0.01
N TRP A 40 -6.37 2.52 0.32
CA TRP A 40 -6.42 3.67 -0.57
C TRP A 40 -5.47 3.52 -1.77
N VAL A 41 -4.25 3.01 -1.55
CA VAL A 41 -3.30 2.71 -2.65
C VAL A 41 -3.89 1.66 -3.59
N LEU A 42 -4.42 0.57 -3.06
CA LEU A 42 -4.95 -0.55 -3.83
C LEU A 42 -6.23 -0.22 -4.61
N GLN A 43 -6.99 0.79 -4.18
CA GLN A 43 -8.12 1.31 -4.97
C GLN A 43 -7.65 2.02 -6.25
N ARG A 44 -6.44 2.60 -6.24
CA ARG A 44 -5.88 3.33 -7.38
C ARG A 44 -4.98 2.45 -8.24
N GLU A 45 -4.20 1.61 -7.58
CA GLU A 45 -3.23 0.71 -8.17
C GLU A 45 -3.50 -0.73 -7.70
N PRO A 46 -4.55 -1.38 -8.21
CA PRO A 46 -4.91 -2.74 -7.79
C PRO A 46 -3.84 -3.78 -8.16
N SER A 47 -2.92 -3.46 -9.06
CA SER A 47 -1.76 -4.27 -9.42
C SER A 47 -0.52 -4.03 -8.54
N ASN A 48 -0.61 -3.16 -7.53
CA ASN A 48 0.52 -2.86 -6.66
C ASN A 48 0.81 -4.03 -5.70
N VAL A 49 1.75 -4.88 -6.11
CA VAL A 49 2.16 -6.08 -5.38
C VAL A 49 2.66 -5.75 -3.97
N VAL A 50 3.42 -4.67 -3.82
CA VAL A 50 3.97 -4.25 -2.52
C VAL A 50 2.85 -3.88 -1.55
N ALA A 51 1.82 -3.18 -2.02
CA ALA A 51 0.68 -2.84 -1.19
C ALA A 51 -0.13 -4.07 -0.75
N TRP A 52 -0.30 -5.08 -1.62
CA TRP A 52 -0.95 -6.34 -1.24
C TRP A 52 -0.15 -7.13 -0.19
N LEU A 53 1.18 -7.16 -0.31
CA LEU A 53 2.05 -7.81 0.68
C LEU A 53 1.94 -7.14 2.05
N TRP A 54 2.04 -5.82 2.12
CA TRP A 54 1.87 -5.10 3.39
C TRP A 54 0.46 -5.19 3.97
N MET A 55 -0.57 -5.33 3.12
CA MET A 55 -1.95 -5.55 3.56
C MET A 55 -2.08 -6.91 4.25
N ALA A 56 -1.45 -7.96 3.70
CA ALA A 56 -1.43 -9.29 4.29
C ALA A 56 -0.80 -9.29 5.70
N GLU A 57 0.25 -8.49 5.92
CA GLU A 57 0.92 -8.36 7.22
C GLU A 57 0.08 -7.63 8.27
N CYS A 58 -0.88 -6.79 7.86
CA CYS A 58 -1.80 -6.12 8.78
C CYS A 58 -2.92 -7.05 9.27
N LEU A 59 -3.18 -8.14 8.57
CA LEU A 59 -4.31 -9.02 8.81
C LEU A 59 -3.87 -10.21 9.68
N PRO A 60 -4.73 -10.67 10.59
CA PRO A 60 -4.50 -11.94 11.27
C PRO A 60 -4.49 -13.09 10.26
N ASP A 61 -3.83 -14.19 10.61
CA ASP A 61 -3.83 -15.39 9.78
C ASP A 61 -5.26 -15.90 9.56
N GLY A 62 -5.65 -16.02 8.29
CA GLY A 62 -7.00 -16.38 7.91
C GLY A 62 -7.30 -16.05 6.44
N LYS A 63 -8.57 -16.19 6.07
CA LYS A 63 -9.02 -16.04 4.68
C LYS A 63 -8.61 -14.70 4.06
N ALA A 64 -8.76 -13.59 4.79
CA ALA A 64 -8.42 -12.27 4.25
C ALA A 64 -6.92 -12.10 3.91
N LYS A 65 -6.04 -12.69 4.73
CA LYS A 65 -4.59 -12.72 4.46
C LYS A 65 -4.29 -13.60 3.25
N GLN A 66 -4.91 -14.77 3.17
CA GLN A 66 -4.77 -15.68 2.02
C GLN A 66 -5.22 -15.03 0.71
N GLU A 67 -6.32 -14.28 0.71
CA GLU A 67 -6.79 -13.55 -0.47
C GLU A 67 -5.78 -12.49 -0.93
N CYS A 68 -5.14 -11.77 0.00
CA CYS A 68 -4.10 -10.80 -0.33
C CYS A 68 -2.90 -11.49 -0.99
N LEU A 69 -2.46 -12.63 -0.45
CA LEU A 69 -1.35 -13.40 -1.01
C LEU A 69 -1.70 -14.03 -2.36
N ALA A 70 -2.93 -14.53 -2.53
CA ALA A 70 -3.40 -15.06 -3.80
C ALA A 70 -3.38 -13.98 -4.90
N ARG A 71 -3.72 -12.73 -4.58
CA ARG A 71 -3.59 -11.59 -5.50
C ARG A 71 -2.14 -11.32 -5.87
N VAL A 72 -1.21 -11.39 -4.91
CA VAL A 72 0.23 -11.27 -5.19
C VAL A 72 0.68 -12.33 -6.18
N THR A 73 0.34 -13.60 -5.96
CA THR A 73 0.66 -14.70 -6.88
C THR A 73 0.03 -14.51 -8.25
N ALA A 74 -1.22 -14.05 -8.33
CA ALA A 74 -1.89 -13.80 -9.61
C ALA A 74 -1.23 -12.65 -10.41
N LEU A 75 -0.74 -11.62 -9.72
CA LEU A 75 -0.05 -10.47 -10.32
C LEU A 75 1.40 -10.77 -10.69
N ASN A 76 2.05 -11.69 -9.96
CA ASN A 76 3.41 -12.14 -10.22
C ASN A 76 3.53 -13.67 -10.10
N PRO A 77 3.10 -14.43 -11.12
CA PRO A 77 3.03 -15.89 -11.06
C PRO A 77 4.39 -16.60 -11.18
N PHE A 78 5.48 -15.87 -11.44
CA PHE A 78 6.84 -16.42 -11.57
C PHE A 78 7.84 -15.81 -10.57
N GLY A 79 7.34 -15.12 -9.54
CA GLY A 79 8.16 -14.50 -8.50
C GLY A 79 8.88 -15.48 -7.60
#